data_AF-K1UCU5-F1
#
_entry.id   AF-K1UCU5-F1
#
_cell.length_a   1.000
_cell.length_b   1.000
_cell.length_c   1.000
_cell.angle_alpha   90.00
_cell.angle_beta   90.00
_cell.angle_gamma   90.00
#
_symmetry.space_group_name_H-M   'P 1'
#
loop_
_entity.id
_entity.type
_entity.pdbx_description
1 polymer ?
#
loop_
_entity_poly.entity_id
_entity_poly.type
_entity_poly.pdbx_seq_one_letter_code
_entity_poly.pdbx_strand_id
1 'polypeptide(L)'
;RNAYELMTVIMDVARLGNRNAVTDACVAMMSARSAVLGALMNVRINLGSLKDKEFVSKLQSEADELEHLACAKEKELLDEINQELKV
;
A
#
# COMPACT_ATOMS: atom_id res chain seq x y z
N ARG A 1 5.15 -7.00 3.14
CA ARG A 1 6.14 -5.92 3.40
C ARG A 1 6.71 -5.37 2.08
N ASN A 2 7.33 -6.17 1.22
CA ASN A 2 7.92 -5.70 -0.06
C ASN A 2 6.99 -4.83 -0.94
N ALA A 3 5.72 -5.22 -1.11
CA ALA A 3 4.76 -4.41 -1.88
C ALA A 3 4.52 -3.02 -1.28
N TYR A 4 4.53 -2.90 0.05
CA TYR A 4 4.42 -1.62 0.75
C TYR A 4 5.71 -0.79 0.62
N GLU A 5 6.88 -1.43 0.72
CA GLU A 5 8.17 -0.75 0.52
C GLU A 5 8.28 -0.17 -0.90
N LEU A 6 7.82 -0.92 -1.92
CA LEU A 6 7.77 -0.48 -3.31
C LEU A 6 6.94 0.79 -3.49
N MET A 7 5.91 1.02 -2.68
CA MET A 7 5.10 2.25 -2.77
C MET A 7 5.95 3.50 -2.57
N THR A 8 6.99 3.45 -1.74
CA THR A 8 7.90 4.60 -1.54
C THR A 8 8.69 4.89 -2.82
N VAL A 9 9.18 3.85 -3.51
CA VAL A 9 9.86 4.03 -4.80
C VAL A 9 8.91 4.59 -5.87
N ILE A 10 7.65 4.14 -5.87
CA ILE A 10 6.63 4.66 -6.80
C ILE A 10 6.37 6.16 -6.54
N MET A 11 6.35 6.60 -5.28
CA MET A 11 6.23 8.03 -4.95
C MET A 11 7.40 8.84 -5.51
N ASP A 12 8.63 8.35 -5.38
CA ASP A 12 9.80 9.03 -5.94
C ASP A 12 9.72 9.11 -7.47
N VAL A 13 9.29 8.03 -8.13
CA VAL A 13 9.08 8.02 -9.59
C VAL A 13 8.01 9.03 -10.01
N ALA A 14 6.91 9.14 -9.27
CA ALA A 14 5.85 10.09 -9.57
C ALA A 14 6.31 11.56 -9.39
N ARG A 15 7.08 11.84 -8.33
CA ARG A 15 7.50 13.21 -7.96
C ARG A 15 8.71 13.71 -8.74
N LEU A 16 9.65 12.81 -9.03
CA LEU A 16 10.97 13.16 -9.60
C LEU A 16 11.19 12.61 -11.00
N GLY A 17 10.33 11.69 -11.46
CA GLY A 17 10.48 11.01 -12.73
C GLY A 17 9.87 11.76 -13.91
N ASN A 18 9.55 11.00 -14.96
CA ASN A 18 8.97 11.56 -16.18
C ASN A 18 7.52 11.99 -15.94
N ARG A 19 7.24 13.30 -15.98
CA ARG A 19 5.89 13.88 -15.86
C ARG A 19 4.88 13.26 -16.81
N ASN A 20 5.28 12.86 -18.01
CA ASN A 20 4.38 12.23 -18.98
C ASN A 20 3.94 10.81 -18.57
N ALA A 21 4.60 10.19 -17.59
CA ALA A 21 4.30 8.87 -17.07
C ALA A 21 3.70 8.91 -15.65
N VAL A 22 3.28 10.09 -15.16
CA VAL A 22 2.76 10.25 -13.79
C VAL A 22 1.52 9.39 -13.54
N THR A 23 0.67 9.19 -14.56
CA THR A 23 -0.50 8.30 -14.50
C THR A 23 -0.11 6.82 -14.40
N ASP A 24 1.00 6.41 -15.02
CA ASP A 24 1.51 5.04 -14.89
C ASP A 24 1.99 4.78 -13.45
N ALA A 25 2.60 5.79 -12.81
CA ALA A 25 2.96 5.74 -11.41
C ALA A 25 1.71 5.64 -10.49
N CYS A 26 0.62 6.34 -10.79
CA CYS A 26 -0.66 6.15 -10.09
C CYS A 26 -1.19 4.72 -10.22
N VAL A 27 -1.16 4.14 -11.43
CA VAL A 27 -1.58 2.74 -11.65
C VAL A 27 -0.69 1.77 -10.88
N ALA A 28 0.63 2.00 -10.87
CA ALA A 28 1.56 1.20 -10.09
C ALA A 28 1.26 1.29 -8.58
N MET A 29 0.94 2.49 -8.07
CA MET A 29 0.59 2.74 -6.67
C MET A 29 -0.67 1.96 -6.26
N MET A 30 -1.74 2.04 -7.06
CA MET A 30 -2.98 1.30 -6.82
C MET A 30 -2.77 -0.22 -6.86
N SER A 31 -1.90 -0.67 -7.76
CA SER A 31 -1.53 -2.09 -7.89
C SER A 31 -0.73 -2.56 -6.67
N ALA A 32 0.24 -1.78 -6.21
CA ALA A 32 1.02 -2.07 -5.01
C ALA A 32 0.14 -2.11 -3.75
N ARG A 33 -0.79 -1.15 -3.58
CA ARG A 33 -1.78 -1.16 -2.49
C ARG A 33 -2.65 -2.41 -2.55
N SER A 34 -3.12 -2.78 -3.74
CA SER A 34 -3.93 -3.99 -3.93
C SER A 34 -3.16 -5.26 -3.58
N ALA A 35 -1.86 -5.34 -3.92
CA ALA A 35 -1.00 -6.44 -3.53
C ALA A 35 -0.80 -6.53 -2.00
N VAL A 36 -0.66 -5.40 -1.30
CA VAL A 36 -0.62 -5.36 0.17
C VAL A 36 -1.92 -5.93 0.74
N LEU A 37 -3.08 -5.38 0.35
CA LEU A 37 -4.37 -5.82 0.92
C LEU A 37 -4.65 -7.30 0.62
N GLY A 38 -4.39 -7.75 -0.61
CA GLY A 38 -4.56 -9.15 -0.99
C GLY A 38 -3.68 -10.11 -0.17
N ALA A 39 -2.43 -9.72 0.09
CA ALA A 39 -1.55 -10.51 0.97
C ALA A 39 -2.09 -10.54 2.42
N LEU A 40 -2.57 -9.42 2.95
CA LEU A 40 -3.11 -9.33 4.30
C LEU A 40 -4.39 -10.15 4.49
N MET A 41 -5.24 -10.25 3.47
CA MET A 41 -6.40 -11.16 3.49
C MET A 41 -5.96 -12.61 3.73
N ASN A 42 -4.93 -13.08 3.02
CA ASN A 42 -4.38 -14.42 3.22
C ASN A 42 -3.79 -14.61 4.61
N VAL A 43 -3.11 -13.59 5.15
CA VAL A 43 -2.58 -13.60 6.53
C VAL A 43 -3.73 -13.79 7.52
N ARG A 44 -4.78 -12.97 7.44
CA ARG A 44 -5.93 -13.01 8.35
C ARG A 44 -6.64 -14.36 8.35
N ILE A 45 -6.81 -14.97 7.16
CA ILE A 45 -7.37 -16.33 7.04
C ILE A 45 -6.51 -17.34 7.80
N ASN A 46 -5.18 -17.28 7.63
CA ASN A 46 -4.27 -18.20 8.31
C ASN A 46 -4.23 -17.98 9.83
N LEU A 47 -4.28 -16.72 10.31
CA LEU A 47 -4.28 -16.40 11.74
C LEU A 47 -5.46 -17.02 12.49
N GLY A 48 -6.64 -17.14 11.87
CA GLY A 48 -7.82 -17.75 12.48
C GLY A 48 -7.64 -19.20 12.91
N SER A 49 -6.65 -19.91 12.34
CA SER A 49 -6.36 -21.31 12.65
C SER A 49 -5.33 -21.52 13.78
N LEU A 50 -4.66 -20.45 14.24
CA LEU A 50 -3.55 -20.54 15.19
C LEU A 50 -4.02 -20.54 16.65
N LYS A 51 -3.35 -21.35 17.48
CA LYS A 51 -3.63 -21.46 18.92
C LYS A 51 -2.90 -20.41 19.76
N ASP A 52 -1.72 -19.98 19.32
CA ASP A 52 -0.90 -19.00 20.00
C ASP A 52 -1.53 -17.60 19.89
N LYS A 53 -2.18 -17.16 20.99
CA LYS A 53 -2.93 -15.90 21.02
C LYS A 53 -2.05 -14.66 21.01
N GLU A 54 -0.86 -14.73 21.60
CA GLU A 54 0.06 -13.60 21.64
C GLU A 54 0.64 -13.35 20.24
N PHE A 55 1.06 -14.42 19.57
CA PHE A 55 1.51 -14.34 18.18
C PHE A 55 0.43 -13.83 17.23
N VAL A 56 -0.81 -14.34 17.37
CA VAL A 56 -1.96 -13.87 16.59
C VAL A 56 -2.21 -12.39 16.81
N SER A 57 -2.23 -11.92 18.06
CA SER A 57 -2.47 -10.50 18.36
C SER A 57 -1.39 -9.61 17.74
N LYS A 58 -0.12 -10.01 17.85
CA LYS A 58 1.01 -9.24 17.28
C LYS A 58 0.91 -9.12 15.76
N LEU A 59 0.68 -10.24 15.06
CA LEU A 59 0.56 -10.24 13.61
C LEU A 59 -0.70 -9.53 13.11
N GLN A 60 -1.79 -9.60 13.87
CA GLN A 60 -3.01 -8.85 13.56
C GLN A 60 -2.74 -7.34 13.61
N SER A 61 -2.11 -6.85 14.68
CA SER A 61 -1.75 -5.43 14.80
C SER A 61 -0.82 -4.97 13.67
N GLU A 62 0.19 -5.78 13.31
CA GLU A 62 1.08 -5.46 12.20
C GLU A 62 0.34 -5.44 10.84
N ALA A 63 -0.58 -6.40 10.62
CA ALA A 63 -1.40 -6.43 9.41
C ALA A 63 -2.27 -5.18 9.29
N ASP A 64 -2.92 -4.78 10.38
CA ASP A 64 -3.80 -3.60 10.41
C ASP A 64 -3.01 -2.30 10.19
N GLU A 65 -1.81 -2.20 10.76
CA GLU A 65 -0.90 -1.07 10.53
C GLU A 65 -0.44 -1.00 9.07
N LEU A 66 -0.03 -2.12 8.47
CA LEU A 66 0.37 -2.17 7.06
C LEU A 66 -0.77 -1.81 6.11
N GLU A 67 -1.99 -2.25 6.39
CA GLU A 67 -3.18 -1.84 5.61
C GLU A 67 -3.39 -0.34 5.69
N HIS A 68 -3.41 0.22 6.91
CA HIS A 68 -3.60 1.65 7.11
C HIS A 68 -2.54 2.47 6.38
N LEU A 69 -1.27 2.11 6.54
CA LEU A 69 -0.15 2.81 5.92
C LEU A 69 -0.17 2.71 4.39
N ALA A 70 -0.52 1.56 3.82
CA ALA A 70 -0.64 1.41 2.36
C ALA A 70 -1.76 2.28 1.80
N CYS A 71 -2.95 2.26 2.41
CA CYS A 71 -4.07 3.11 2.01
C CYS A 71 -3.72 4.61 2.14
N ALA A 72 -3.03 5.00 3.21
CA ALA A 72 -2.59 6.38 3.40
C ALA A 72 -1.60 6.82 2.33
N LYS A 73 -0.58 6.01 1.99
CA LYS A 73 0.39 6.32 0.93
C LYS A 73 -0.23 6.42 -0.46
N GLU A 74 -1.15 5.52 -0.79
CA GLU A 74 -1.90 5.60 -2.06
C GLU A 74 -2.68 6.91 -2.13
N LYS A 75 -3.44 7.21 -1.08
CA LYS A 75 -4.26 8.42 -1.00
C LYS A 75 -3.42 9.69 -1.11
N GLU A 76 -2.29 9.76 -0.39
CA GLU A 76 -1.36 10.89 -0.44
C GLU A 76 -0.94 11.19 -1.87
N LEU A 77 -0.44 10.17 -2.59
CA LEU A 77 0.05 10.35 -3.95
C LEU A 77 -1.07 10.71 -4.93
N LEU A 78 -2.21 10.03 -4.84
CA LEU A 78 -3.34 10.28 -5.74
C LEU A 78 -3.95 11.66 -5.51
N ASP A 79 -4.05 12.14 -4.27
CA ASP A 79 -4.54 13.48 -3.98
C ASP A 79 -3.60 14.56 -4.53
N GLU A 80 -2.29 14.39 -4.35
CA GLU A 80 -1.24 15.27 -4.89
C GLU A 80 -1.39 15.40 -6.42
N ILE A 81 -1.40 14.27 -7.13
CA ILE A 81 -1.48 14.25 -8.60
C ILE A 81 -2.84 14.76 -9.09
N ASN A 82 -3.94 14.40 -8.43
CA ASN A 82 -5.27 14.89 -8.83
C ASN A 82 -5.41 16.40 -8.63
N GLN A 83 -4.69 17.02 -7.69
CA GLN A 83 -4.63 18.47 -7.59
C GLN A 83 -3.87 19.10 -8.76
N GLU A 84 -2.77 18.48 -9.21
CA GLU A 84 -2.02 18.94 -10.38
C GLU A 84 -2.80 18.80 -11.71
N LEU A 85 -3.67 17.80 -11.81
CA LEU A 85 -4.48 17.53 -13.01
C LEU A 85 -5.75 18.37 -13.12
N LYS A 86 -6.17 19.07 -12.06
CA LYS A 86 -7.33 19.97 -12.11
C LYS A 86 -6.98 21.19 -12.96
N VAL A 87 -7.63 21.29 -14.11
CA VAL A 87 -7.63 22.47 -15.01
C VAL A 87 -8.46 23.60 -14.42
#